data_AF-A0A7Y2ALC0-F1
#
_entry.id   AF-A0A7Y2ALC0-F1
#
_cell.length_a   1.000
_cell.length_b   1.000
_cell.length_c   1.000
_cell.angle_alpha   90.00
_cell.angle_beta   90.00
_cell.angle_gamma   90.00
#
_symmetry.space_group_name_H-M   'P 1'
#
loop_
_entity.id
_entity.type
_entity.pdbx_description
1 polymer ?
#
loop_
_entity_poly.entity_id
_entity_poly.type
_entity_poly.pdbx_seq_one_letter_code
_entity_poly.pdbx_strand_id
1 'polypeptide(L)'
;GVLVASFAGTTLDTACRLQRYVVQELAATFVRSDSRRTDQAGFSLNPMLWLTNKHGATIFAVILALVIAALPAPGTSVSIGNALSGNLPAQYVADNPQLPAEATAGGLAGGSWWMATFAGKGGLILWPLFGATNQLLAGLAFLVISFFLWRRNIPVWFIVIPMIFMLIMPAWAMLSDLPGWLKEENPNWVVIVVGVSTLLLEAWMLVEAVILWPKVKGILEVSPGAVPATSASPNC
;
A
#
# COMPACT_ATOMS: atom_id res chain seq x y z
N GLY A 1 -12.26 20.58 6.48
CA GLY A 1 -11.89 19.85 7.71
C GLY A 1 -12.66 18.55 7.83
N VAL A 2 -13.95 18.62 8.14
CA VAL A 2 -14.78 17.44 8.50
C VAL A 2 -14.82 16.35 7.41
N LEU A 3 -15.00 16.69 6.13
CA LEU A 3 -15.01 15.70 5.03
C LEU A 3 -13.68 14.94 4.88
N VAL A 4 -12.55 15.65 5.00
CA VAL A 4 -11.21 15.05 4.91
C VAL A 4 -10.94 14.17 6.13
N ALA A 5 -11.33 14.62 7.32
CA ALA A 5 -11.22 13.83 8.54
C ALA A 5 -12.08 12.56 8.49
N SER A 6 -13.30 12.63 7.95
CA SER A 6 -14.19 11.48 7.77
C SER A 6 -13.66 10.49 6.73
N PHE A 7 -13.17 10.97 5.58
CA PHE A 7 -12.56 10.13 4.54
C PHE A 7 -11.30 9.44 5.06
N ALA A 8 -10.45 10.16 5.80
CA ALA A 8 -9.28 9.59 6.44
C ALA A 8 -9.70 8.54 7.50
N GLY A 9 -10.73 8.84 8.31
CA GLY A 9 -11.24 7.94 9.34
C GLY A 9 -11.80 6.63 8.78
N THR A 10 -12.59 6.67 7.71
CA THR A 10 -13.15 5.47 7.07
C THR A 10 -12.08 4.65 6.34
N THR A 11 -11.13 5.32 5.68
CA THR A 11 -9.96 4.66 5.05
C THR A 11 -9.10 3.98 6.11
N LEU A 12 -8.89 4.62 7.27
CA LEU A 12 -8.12 4.08 8.38
C LEU A 12 -8.81 2.85 9.01
N ASP A 13 -10.12 2.89 9.26
CA ASP A 13 -10.87 1.73 9.76
C ASP A 13 -10.80 0.55 8.78
N THR A 14 -10.99 0.82 7.48
CA THR A 14 -10.91 -0.20 6.43
C THR A 14 -9.51 -0.80 6.33
N ALA A 15 -8.47 0.03 6.32
CA ALA A 15 -7.07 -0.41 6.26
C ALA A 15 -6.69 -1.25 7.47
N CYS A 16 -7.07 -0.84 8.69
CA CYS A 16 -6.82 -1.60 9.91
C CYS A 16 -7.50 -2.97 9.89
N ARG A 17 -8.75 -3.05 9.40
CA ARG A 17 -9.46 -4.32 9.25
C ARG A 17 -8.79 -5.22 8.22
N LEU A 18 -8.40 -4.69 7.06
CA LEU A 18 -7.70 -5.45 6.02
C LEU A 18 -6.35 -5.97 6.51
N GLN A 19 -5.55 -5.12 7.16
CA GLN A 19 -4.24 -5.52 7.71
C GLN A 19 -4.39 -6.63 8.74
N ARG A 20 -5.40 -6.54 9.61
CA ARG A 20 -5.75 -7.62 10.53
C ARG A 20 -6.07 -8.92 9.80
N TYR A 21 -6.92 -8.88 8.77
CA TYR A 21 -7.25 -10.09 8.01
C TYR A 21 -6.03 -10.70 7.32
N VAL A 22 -5.19 -9.87 6.68
CA VAL A 22 -3.95 -10.34 6.03
C VAL A 22 -3.01 -10.98 7.05
N VAL A 23 -2.82 -10.37 8.22
CA VAL A 23 -2.00 -10.95 9.31
C VAL A 23 -2.56 -12.28 9.78
N GLN A 24 -3.89 -12.40 9.94
CA GLN A 24 -4.54 -13.64 10.33
C GLN A 24 -4.38 -14.74 9.28
N GLU A 25 -4.55 -14.42 7.99
CA GLU A 25 -4.40 -15.38 6.88
C GLU A 25 -2.95 -15.87 6.74
N LEU A 26 -1.98 -14.96 6.83
CA LEU A 26 -0.56 -15.32 6.82
C LEU A 26 -0.21 -16.20 8.03
N ALA A 27 -0.58 -15.78 9.24
CA ALA A 27 -0.33 -16.55 10.45
C ALA A 27 -0.99 -17.94 10.40
N ALA A 28 -2.24 -18.04 9.92
CA ALA A 28 -2.94 -19.31 9.76
C ALA A 28 -2.25 -20.21 8.72
N THR A 29 -1.75 -19.65 7.63
CA THR A 29 -1.01 -20.40 6.60
C THR A 29 0.27 -21.02 7.16
N PHE A 30 1.02 -20.26 7.97
CA PHE A 30 2.25 -20.76 8.60
C PHE A 30 1.99 -21.73 9.77
N VAL A 31 0.96 -21.51 10.59
CA VAL A 31 0.59 -22.42 11.70
C VAL A 31 0.04 -23.75 11.19
N ARG A 32 -0.75 -23.74 10.10
CA ARG A 32 -1.34 -24.96 9.53
C ARG A 32 -0.28 -25.90 8.91
N SER A 33 0.91 -25.39 8.63
CA SER A 33 2.08 -26.21 8.27
C SER A 33 2.70 -26.93 9.48
N ASP A 34 2.52 -26.42 10.70
CA ASP A 34 3.15 -26.93 11.93
C ASP A 34 2.21 -27.89 12.70
N SER A 35 0.89 -27.70 12.57
CA SER A 35 -0.14 -28.49 13.29
C SER A 35 -0.36 -29.94 12.82
N ARG A 36 0.58 -30.57 12.11
CA ARG A 36 0.63 -32.06 12.03
C ARG A 36 1.31 -32.70 13.24
N ARG A 37 1.82 -31.89 14.18
CA ARG A 37 2.47 -32.36 15.39
C ARG A 37 2.01 -31.49 16.55
N THR A 38 1.52 -32.12 17.61
CA THR A 38 1.20 -31.53 18.92
C THR A 38 -0.26 -31.12 19.15
N ASP A 39 -1.10 -32.13 19.35
CA ASP A 39 -2.17 -32.07 20.34
C ASP A 39 -1.56 -31.85 21.73
N GLN A 40 -1.96 -30.79 22.44
CA GLN A 40 -2.42 -30.79 23.84
C GLN A 40 -2.41 -29.38 24.44
N ALA A 41 -3.44 -29.14 25.25
CA ALA A 41 -3.76 -27.87 25.89
C ALA A 41 -2.62 -27.29 26.75
N GLY A 42 -2.27 -26.04 26.46
CA GLY A 42 -1.38 -25.19 27.25
C GLY A 42 -1.40 -23.77 26.67
N PHE A 43 -1.13 -22.76 27.50
CA PHE A 43 -0.98 -21.37 27.05
C PHE A 43 0.21 -21.30 26.09
N SER A 44 -0.02 -21.47 24.78
CA SER A 44 1.05 -21.57 23.81
C SER A 44 1.71 -20.19 23.65
N LEU A 45 2.98 -20.08 24.01
CA LEU A 45 3.81 -18.89 23.76
C LEU A 45 4.19 -18.73 22.28
N ASN A 46 3.56 -19.50 21.38
CA ASN A 46 3.82 -19.42 19.95
C ASN A 46 3.26 -18.10 19.41
N PRO A 47 4.11 -17.13 18.99
CA PRO A 47 3.65 -15.82 18.54
C PRO A 47 2.70 -15.94 17.34
N MET A 48 2.89 -16.95 16.49
CA MET A 48 2.00 -17.18 15.35
C MET A 48 0.60 -17.67 15.75
N LEU A 49 0.44 -18.40 16.86
CA LEU A 49 -0.90 -18.78 17.34
C LEU A 49 -1.64 -17.55 17.90
N TRP A 50 -0.92 -16.63 18.55
CA TRP A 50 -1.48 -15.37 19.03
C TRP A 50 -1.92 -14.44 17.89
N LEU A 51 -1.17 -14.42 16.78
CA LEU A 51 -1.48 -13.66 15.56
C LEU A 51 -2.67 -14.23 14.77
N THR A 52 -3.16 -15.44 15.05
CA THR A 52 -4.41 -15.95 14.46
C THR A 52 -5.67 -15.38 15.17
N ASN A 53 -5.54 -14.94 16.43
CA ASN A 53 -6.66 -14.36 17.18
C ASN A 53 -6.94 -12.92 16.75
N LYS A 54 -8.23 -12.54 16.66
CA LYS A 54 -8.67 -11.19 16.26
C LYS A 54 -8.00 -10.09 17.09
N HIS A 55 -7.80 -10.30 18.39
CA HIS A 55 -7.22 -9.29 19.28
C HIS A 55 -5.71 -9.17 19.11
N GLY A 56 -5.00 -10.30 19.00
CA GLY A 56 -3.55 -10.30 18.78
C GLY A 56 -3.18 -9.67 17.43
N ALA A 57 -3.88 -10.06 16.37
CA ALA A 57 -3.69 -9.47 15.04
C ALA A 57 -3.99 -7.97 14.99
N THR A 58 -5.03 -7.49 15.68
CA THR A 58 -5.35 -6.05 15.73
C THR A 58 -4.27 -5.26 16.46
N ILE A 59 -3.85 -5.74 17.64
CA ILE A 59 -2.82 -5.07 18.45
C ILE A 59 -1.51 -5.01 17.66
N PHE A 60 -1.13 -6.12 17.01
CA PHE A 60 0.04 -6.15 16.15
C PHE A 60 -0.05 -5.16 14.99
N ALA A 61 -1.18 -5.12 14.27
CA ALA A 61 -1.38 -4.20 13.16
C ALA A 61 -1.29 -2.73 13.60
N VAL A 62 -1.94 -2.36 14.72
CA VAL A 62 -1.92 -1.00 15.26
C VAL A 62 -0.53 -0.60 15.74
N ILE A 63 0.17 -1.48 16.47
CA ILE A 63 1.54 -1.20 16.95
C ILE A 63 2.49 -1.04 15.77
N LEU A 64 2.42 -1.94 14.78
CA LEU A 64 3.25 -1.84 13.57
C LEU A 64 3.01 -0.52 12.83
N ALA A 65 1.74 -0.14 12.65
CA ALA A 65 1.39 1.12 12.02
C ALA A 65 1.90 2.34 12.82
N LEU A 66 1.81 2.30 14.15
CA LEU A 66 2.31 3.36 15.03
C LEU A 66 3.83 3.48 14.97
N VAL A 67 4.55 2.35 14.94
CA VAL A 67 6.01 2.32 14.78
C VAL A 67 6.42 2.90 13.43
N ILE A 68 5.74 2.52 12.35
CA ILE A 68 6.00 3.07 11.01
C ILE A 68 5.69 4.57 10.96
N ALA A 69 4.60 5.02 11.59
CA ALA A 69 4.26 6.44 11.69
C ALA A 69 5.28 7.24 12.52
N ALA A 70 5.91 6.61 13.50
CA ALA A 70 6.96 7.21 14.32
C ALA A 70 8.33 7.22 13.62
N LEU A 71 8.48 6.68 12.40
CA LEU A 71 9.77 6.71 11.70
C LEU A 71 10.16 8.17 11.36
N PRO A 72 11.39 8.58 11.73
CA PRO A 72 11.91 9.88 11.34
C PRO A 72 12.23 9.88 9.83
N ALA A 73 12.45 11.07 9.27
CA ALA A 73 12.85 11.18 7.87
C ALA A 73 14.23 10.48 7.63
N PRO A 74 14.45 9.83 6.49
CA PRO A 74 15.75 9.32 6.06
C PRO A 74 16.80 10.44 6.11
N GLY A 75 17.97 10.15 6.69
CA GLY A 75 19.07 11.11 6.82
C GLY A 75 19.08 11.94 8.11
N THR A 76 18.08 11.84 8.98
CA THR A 76 18.13 12.50 10.30
C THR A 76 19.01 11.71 11.28
N SER A 77 19.91 12.39 11.99
CA SER A 77 20.80 11.78 13.01
C SER A 77 20.08 11.34 14.29
N VAL A 78 18.78 11.60 14.41
CA VAL A 78 17.98 11.33 15.60
C VAL A 78 17.11 10.08 15.39
N SER A 79 17.42 9.00 16.10
CA SER A 79 16.76 7.70 15.95
C SER A 79 15.50 7.55 16.83
N ILE A 80 14.70 6.49 16.60
CA ILE A 80 13.60 6.11 17.50
C ILE A 80 14.12 5.78 18.92
N GLY A 81 15.35 5.26 19.07
CA GLY A 81 15.95 5.03 20.38
C GLY A 81 16.22 6.32 21.15
N ASN A 82 16.50 7.41 20.44
CA ASN A 82 16.65 8.75 21.00
C ASN A 82 15.29 9.32 21.42
N ALA A 83 14.23 9.01 20.68
CA ALA A 83 12.85 9.32 21.07
C ALA A 83 12.45 8.62 22.38
N LEU A 84 12.73 7.32 22.49
CA LEU A 84 12.40 6.49 23.65
C LEU A 84 13.21 6.87 24.90
N SER A 85 14.49 7.21 24.73
CA SER A 85 15.33 7.69 25.84
C SER A 85 15.11 9.16 26.19
N GLY A 86 14.42 9.90 25.31
CA GLY A 86 14.21 11.33 25.43
C GLY A 86 15.47 12.17 25.29
N ASN A 87 16.59 11.58 24.84
CA ASN A 87 17.87 12.25 24.72
C ASN A 87 18.20 12.51 23.25
N LEU A 88 18.72 13.70 22.97
CA LEU A 88 19.24 14.04 21.65
C LEU A 88 20.74 13.69 21.56
N PRO A 89 21.22 13.21 20.40
CA PRO A 89 22.63 12.94 20.21
C PRO A 89 23.45 14.23 20.30
N ALA A 90 24.62 14.16 20.94
CA ALA A 90 25.45 15.33 21.25
C ALA A 90 25.82 16.18 20.01
N GLN A 91 26.01 15.54 18.86
CA GLN A 91 26.25 16.23 17.58
C GLN A 91 25.06 17.10 17.16
N TYR A 92 23.83 16.60 17.30
CA TYR A 92 22.63 17.36 16.93
C TYR A 92 22.41 18.59 17.81
N VAL A 93 22.77 18.50 19.10
CA VAL A 93 22.70 19.63 20.05
C VAL A 93 23.76 20.67 19.72
N ALA A 94 24.97 20.24 19.32
CA ALA A 94 26.03 21.15 18.89
C ALA A 94 25.67 21.91 17.60
N ASP A 95 25.00 21.23 16.66
CA ASP A 95 24.59 21.82 15.38
C ASP A 95 23.37 22.74 15.50
N ASN A 96 22.57 22.62 16.57
CA ASN A 96 21.34 23.39 16.78
C ASN A 96 21.38 24.15 18.14
N PRO A 97 22.10 25.28 18.23
CA PRO A 97 22.26 26.02 19.48
C PRO A 97 20.98 26.71 20.00
N GLN A 98 19.88 26.71 19.23
CA GLN A 98 18.61 27.36 19.58
C GLN A 98 17.51 26.37 20.02
N LEU A 99 17.89 25.16 20.44
CA LEU A 99 16.92 24.17 20.89
C LEU A 99 16.17 24.65 22.16
N PRO A 100 14.85 24.45 22.25
CA PRO A 100 14.11 24.76 23.46
C PRO A 100 14.60 23.86 24.60
N ALA A 101 14.56 24.35 25.84
CA ALA A 101 15.05 23.62 27.02
C ALA A 101 14.40 22.23 27.16
N GLU A 102 13.16 22.09 26.69
CA GLU A 102 12.38 20.85 26.64
C GLU A 102 13.02 19.77 25.76
N ALA A 103 13.68 20.14 24.66
CA ALA A 103 14.33 19.23 23.73
C ALA A 103 15.57 18.56 24.33
N THR A 104 16.26 19.26 25.23
CA THR A 104 17.47 18.78 25.93
C THR A 104 17.20 18.30 27.36
N ALA A 105 15.96 18.43 27.84
CA ALA A 105 15.58 18.09 29.21
C ALA A 105 15.67 16.58 29.52
N GLY A 106 15.76 15.72 28.50
CA GLY A 106 15.78 14.28 28.68
C GLY A 106 14.42 13.69 29.02
N GLY A 107 14.33 12.36 29.07
CA GLY A 107 13.14 11.65 29.57
C GLY A 107 11.85 11.96 28.81
N LEU A 108 10.73 12.09 29.53
CA LEU A 108 9.40 12.28 28.91
C LEU A 108 9.28 13.58 28.12
N ALA A 109 9.94 14.67 28.56
CA ALA A 109 9.88 15.97 27.90
C ALA A 109 10.68 15.98 26.58
N GLY A 110 11.88 15.42 26.57
CA GLY A 110 12.65 15.27 25.34
C GLY A 110 12.00 14.30 24.35
N GLY A 111 11.40 13.21 24.86
CA GLY A 111 10.67 12.24 24.04
C GLY A 111 9.41 12.84 23.38
N SER A 112 8.64 13.66 24.11
CA SER A 112 7.44 14.32 23.55
C SER A 112 7.81 15.37 22.50
N TRP A 113 8.87 16.15 22.75
CA TRP A 113 9.41 17.09 21.77
C TRP A 113 9.88 16.38 20.50
N TRP A 114 10.55 15.23 20.65
CA TRP A 114 10.97 14.41 19.52
C TRP A 114 9.78 13.96 18.67
N MET A 115 8.73 13.43 19.31
CA MET A 115 7.53 12.98 18.62
C MET A 115 6.84 14.13 17.87
N ALA A 116 6.77 15.31 18.46
CA ALA A 116 6.19 16.47 17.79
C ALA A 116 7.04 16.97 16.59
N THR A 117 8.36 16.79 16.65
CA THR A 117 9.30 17.40 15.70
C THR A 117 9.72 16.46 14.57
N PHE A 118 9.87 15.17 14.82
CA PHE A 118 10.42 14.20 13.87
C PHE A 118 9.46 13.08 13.46
N ALA A 119 8.52 12.70 14.32
CA ALA A 119 7.56 11.65 13.97
C ALA A 119 6.65 12.11 12.82
N GLY A 120 6.20 11.16 11.99
CA GLY A 120 5.31 11.42 10.86
C GLY A 120 5.99 12.01 9.62
N LYS A 121 7.24 12.48 9.72
CA LYS A 121 7.97 13.04 8.57
C LYS A 121 8.41 11.98 7.55
N GLY A 122 8.61 10.72 7.97
CA GLY A 122 8.85 9.61 7.05
C GLY A 122 7.67 9.35 6.09
N GLY A 123 6.44 9.66 6.51
CA GLY A 123 5.24 9.52 5.68
C GLY A 123 5.21 10.47 4.48
N LEU A 124 5.82 11.66 4.59
CA LEU A 124 5.87 12.64 3.51
C LEU A 124 6.68 12.16 2.30
N ILE A 125 7.62 11.24 2.53
CA ILE A 125 8.45 10.63 1.49
C ILE A 125 7.72 9.51 0.76
N LEU A 126 6.90 8.75 1.49
CA LEU A 126 6.05 7.72 0.89
C LEU A 126 4.80 8.31 0.24
N TRP A 127 4.49 9.59 0.49
CA TRP A 127 3.29 10.24 -0.02
C TRP A 127 3.23 10.31 -1.56
N PRO A 128 4.28 10.74 -2.28
CA PRO A 128 4.30 10.68 -3.74
C PRO A 128 4.11 9.25 -4.26
N LEU A 129 4.73 8.27 -3.59
CA LEU A 129 4.61 6.86 -3.96
C LEU A 129 3.19 6.32 -3.76
N PHE A 130 2.54 6.70 -2.66
CA PHE A 130 1.13 6.39 -2.41
C PHE A 130 0.23 7.00 -3.49
N GLY A 131 0.45 8.28 -3.82
CA GLY A 131 -0.28 8.98 -4.88
C GLY A 131 -0.13 8.29 -6.23
N ALA A 132 1.10 7.98 -6.64
CA ALA A 132 1.39 7.28 -7.89
C ALA A 132 0.74 5.89 -7.93
N THR A 133 0.89 5.09 -6.86
CA THR A 133 0.31 3.74 -6.78
C THR A 133 -1.23 3.79 -6.83
N ASN A 134 -1.85 4.75 -6.14
CA ASN A 134 -3.30 4.92 -6.16
C ASN A 134 -3.82 5.32 -7.56
N GLN A 135 -3.07 6.16 -8.28
CA GLN A 135 -3.41 6.49 -9.67
C GLN A 135 -3.26 5.29 -10.60
N LEU A 136 -2.24 4.45 -10.40
CA LEU A 136 -2.07 3.23 -11.19
C LEU A 136 -3.15 2.20 -10.93
N LEU A 137 -3.59 2.01 -9.69
CA LEU A 137 -4.72 1.14 -9.39
C LEU A 137 -6.01 1.65 -10.04
N ALA A 138 -6.23 2.96 -10.05
CA ALA A 138 -7.34 3.58 -10.76
C ALA A 138 -7.23 3.38 -12.28
N GLY A 139 -6.04 3.57 -12.85
CA GLY A 139 -5.74 3.33 -14.27
C GLY A 139 -5.98 1.88 -14.67
N LEU A 140 -5.52 0.92 -13.86
CA LEU A 140 -5.74 -0.50 -14.07
C LEU A 140 -7.22 -0.88 -13.94
N ALA A 141 -7.95 -0.30 -12.98
CA ALA A 141 -9.39 -0.52 -12.86
C ALA A 141 -10.12 -0.01 -14.11
N PHE A 142 -9.81 1.20 -14.60
CA PHE A 142 -10.39 1.69 -15.84
C PHE A 142 -10.00 0.85 -17.05
N LEU A 143 -8.79 0.33 -17.10
CA LEU A 143 -8.34 -0.59 -18.14
C LEU A 143 -9.17 -1.87 -18.13
N VAL A 144 -9.33 -2.53 -16.98
CA VAL A 144 -10.16 -3.74 -16.83
C VAL A 144 -11.61 -3.47 -17.25
N ILE A 145 -12.21 -2.36 -16.80
CA ILE A 145 -13.58 -1.99 -17.17
C ILE A 145 -13.68 -1.71 -18.68
N SER A 146 -12.69 -1.03 -19.25
CA SER A 146 -12.66 -0.73 -20.67
C SER A 146 -12.61 -2.00 -21.50
N PHE A 147 -11.78 -2.98 -21.13
CA PHE A 147 -11.74 -4.31 -21.75
C PHE A 147 -13.07 -5.05 -21.60
N PHE A 148 -13.69 -5.00 -20.41
CA PHE A 148 -14.97 -5.63 -20.15
C PHE A 148 -16.08 -5.07 -21.06
N LEU A 149 -16.16 -3.74 -21.21
CA LEU A 149 -17.14 -3.10 -22.10
C LEU A 149 -16.83 -3.37 -23.58
N TRP A 150 -15.55 -3.33 -23.95
CA TRP A 150 -15.10 -3.63 -25.31
C TRP A 150 -15.46 -5.05 -25.73
N ARG A 151 -15.31 -6.03 -24.83
CA ARG A 151 -15.72 -7.43 -25.04
C ARG A 151 -17.22 -7.56 -25.31
N ARG A 152 -18.04 -6.70 -24.70
CA ARG A 152 -19.51 -6.68 -24.85
C ARG A 152 -20.02 -5.78 -25.97
N ASN A 153 -19.14 -5.22 -26.82
CA ASN A 153 -19.50 -4.25 -27.86
C ASN A 153 -20.22 -2.99 -27.33
N ILE A 154 -19.93 -2.58 -26.09
CA ILE A 154 -20.46 -1.34 -25.51
C ILE A 154 -19.48 -0.19 -25.84
N PRO A 155 -19.96 1.03 -26.16
CA PRO A 155 -19.08 2.17 -26.41
C PRO A 155 -18.16 2.43 -25.20
N VAL A 156 -16.85 2.49 -25.43
CA VAL A 156 -15.82 2.63 -24.37
C VAL A 156 -15.21 4.03 -24.25
N TRP A 157 -15.54 4.93 -25.18
CA TRP A 157 -14.82 6.20 -25.35
C TRP A 157 -14.80 7.07 -24.08
N PHE A 158 -15.87 7.06 -23.28
CA PHE A 158 -15.97 7.86 -22.05
C PHE A 158 -15.13 7.31 -20.88
N ILE A 159 -14.72 6.04 -20.93
CA ILE A 159 -13.83 5.43 -19.92
C ILE A 159 -12.37 5.50 -20.37
N VAL A 160 -12.13 5.31 -21.66
CA VAL A 160 -10.78 5.33 -22.25
C VAL A 160 -10.10 6.69 -22.07
N ILE A 161 -10.85 7.80 -22.14
CA ILE A 161 -10.28 9.14 -21.94
C ILE A 161 -9.72 9.31 -20.50
N PRO A 162 -10.51 9.12 -19.42
CA PRO A 162 -9.98 9.12 -18.05
C PRO A 162 -8.88 8.09 -17.81
N MET A 163 -9.00 6.90 -18.39
CA MET A 163 -7.99 5.84 -18.29
C MET A 163 -6.63 6.30 -18.81
N ILE A 164 -6.60 6.88 -20.02
CA ILE A 164 -5.36 7.37 -20.63
C ILE A 164 -4.73 8.45 -19.76
N PHE A 165 -5.52 9.40 -19.25
CA PHE A 165 -5.02 10.45 -18.38
C PHE A 165 -4.43 9.90 -17.07
N MET A 166 -5.13 8.95 -16.43
CA MET A 166 -4.70 8.32 -15.18
C MET A 166 -3.46 7.44 -15.32
N LEU A 167 -3.15 6.95 -16.52
CA LEU A 167 -1.91 6.20 -16.79
C LEU A 167 -0.78 7.17 -17.17
N ILE A 168 -1.01 8.09 -18.11
CA ILE A 168 0.07 8.96 -18.60
C ILE A 168 0.56 9.99 -17.58
N MET A 169 -0.32 10.60 -16.79
CA MET A 169 0.06 11.67 -15.85
C MET A 169 1.04 11.22 -14.75
N PRO A 170 0.78 10.13 -14.01
CA PRO A 170 1.76 9.63 -13.04
C PRO A 170 3.06 9.19 -13.72
N ALA A 171 3.01 8.51 -14.87
CA ALA A 171 4.21 8.13 -15.61
C ALA A 171 5.07 9.35 -15.97
N TRP A 172 4.44 10.41 -16.48
CA TRP A 172 5.12 11.66 -16.79
C TRP A 172 5.78 12.28 -15.55
N ALA A 173 5.03 12.41 -14.45
CA ALA A 173 5.54 13.00 -13.21
C ALA A 173 6.74 12.22 -12.65
N MET A 174 6.67 10.90 -12.66
CA MET A 174 7.77 10.05 -12.23
C MET A 174 9.00 10.17 -13.12
N LEU A 175 8.82 10.26 -14.44
CA LEU A 175 9.92 10.45 -15.39
C LEU A 175 10.58 11.83 -15.26
N SER A 176 9.82 12.88 -14.93
CA SER A 176 10.39 14.22 -14.71
C SER A 176 11.16 14.33 -13.40
N ASP A 177 10.72 13.63 -12.36
CA ASP A 177 11.32 13.73 -11.02
C ASP A 177 12.53 12.79 -10.84
N LEU A 178 12.58 11.68 -11.59
CA LEU A 178 13.64 10.67 -11.48
C LEU A 178 15.08 11.22 -11.64
N PRO A 179 15.40 12.10 -12.61
CA PRO A 179 16.74 12.69 -12.71
C PRO A 179 17.09 13.60 -11.52
N GLY A 180 16.08 14.21 -10.89
CA GLY A 180 16.26 15.01 -9.68
C GLY A 180 16.63 14.15 -8.49
N TRP A 181 15.89 13.06 -8.27
CA TRP A 181 16.16 12.11 -7.18
C TRP A 181 17.52 11.42 -7.28
N LEU A 182 18.01 11.18 -8.51
CA LEU A 182 19.31 10.56 -8.75
C LEU A 182 20.51 11.50 -8.53
N LYS A 183 20.29 12.82 -8.60
CA LYS A 183 21.36 13.84 -8.49
C LYS A 183 21.44 14.49 -7.11
N GLU A 184 20.54 14.15 -6.21
CA GLU A 184 20.49 14.70 -4.87
C GLU A 184 21.67 14.19 -4.01
N GLU A 185 22.19 15.02 -3.11
CA GLU A 185 23.36 14.67 -2.28
C GLU A 185 23.09 13.48 -1.33
N ASN A 186 21.82 13.23 -0.99
CA ASN A 186 21.37 12.08 -0.20
C ASN A 186 20.19 11.37 -0.91
N PRO A 187 20.46 10.53 -1.94
CA PRO A 187 19.41 9.95 -2.76
C PRO A 187 18.56 8.95 -1.97
N ASN A 188 17.25 9.13 -2.03
CA ASN A 188 16.31 8.21 -1.42
C ASN A 188 16.07 6.98 -2.30
N TRP A 189 16.90 5.97 -2.09
CA TRP A 189 16.85 4.73 -2.86
C TRP A 189 15.51 3.99 -2.80
N VAL A 190 14.73 4.12 -1.73
CA VAL A 190 13.42 3.46 -1.64
C VAL A 190 12.45 4.04 -2.67
N VAL A 191 12.37 5.37 -2.77
CA VAL A 191 11.49 6.04 -3.75
C VAL A 191 11.97 5.79 -5.18
N ILE A 192 13.28 5.81 -5.40
CA ILE A 192 13.88 5.56 -6.71
C ILE A 192 13.60 4.13 -7.18
N VAL A 193 13.90 3.11 -6.36
CA VAL A 193 13.75 1.70 -6.74
C VAL A 193 12.29 1.35 -6.97
N VAL A 194 11.41 1.73 -6.03
CA VAL A 194 9.98 1.44 -6.20
C VAL A 194 9.45 2.21 -7.39
N GLY A 195 9.83 3.47 -7.56
CA GLY A 195 9.39 4.29 -8.68
C GLY A 195 9.78 3.76 -10.05
N VAL A 196 11.04 3.36 -10.23
CA VAL A 196 11.52 2.74 -11.47
C VAL A 196 10.81 1.41 -11.72
N SER A 197 10.67 0.58 -10.68
CA SER A 197 9.96 -0.70 -10.80
C SER A 197 8.51 -0.50 -11.25
N THR A 198 7.85 0.51 -10.69
CA THR A 198 6.49 0.90 -11.04
C THR A 198 6.38 1.38 -12.49
N LEU A 199 7.29 2.23 -12.96
CA LEU A 199 7.33 2.68 -14.36
C LEU A 199 7.51 1.51 -15.35
N LEU A 200 8.36 0.54 -15.01
CA LEU A 200 8.57 -0.64 -15.84
C LEU A 200 7.31 -1.52 -15.91
N LEU A 201 6.65 -1.75 -14.78
CA LEU A 201 5.40 -2.51 -14.72
C LEU A 201 4.27 -1.79 -15.48
N GLU A 202 4.18 -0.47 -15.34
CA GLU A 202 3.21 0.33 -16.08
C GLU A 202 3.43 0.23 -17.60
N ALA A 203 4.68 0.39 -18.06
CA ALA A 203 5.01 0.25 -19.47
C ALA A 203 4.65 -1.15 -20.01
N TRP A 204 4.95 -2.20 -19.24
CA TRP A 204 4.57 -3.58 -19.59
C TRP A 204 3.05 -3.74 -19.72
N MET A 205 2.30 -3.24 -18.74
CA MET A 205 0.84 -3.32 -18.74
C MET A 205 0.21 -2.58 -19.92
N LEU A 206 0.75 -1.41 -20.30
CA LEU A 206 0.31 -0.67 -21.48
C LEU A 206 0.56 -1.45 -22.78
N VAL A 207 1.72 -2.09 -22.90
CA VAL A 207 2.06 -2.93 -24.06
C VAL A 207 1.09 -4.11 -24.17
N GLU A 208 0.88 -4.86 -23.08
CA GLU A 208 -0.08 -5.97 -23.04
C GLU A 208 -1.50 -5.52 -23.40
N ALA A 209 -1.93 -4.36 -22.88
CA ALA A 209 -3.23 -3.81 -23.18
C ALA A 209 -3.42 -3.50 -24.67
N VAL A 210 -2.45 -2.83 -25.30
CA VAL A 210 -2.54 -2.50 -26.74
C VAL A 210 -2.59 -3.77 -27.60
N ILE A 211 -1.83 -4.80 -27.24
CA ILE A 211 -1.79 -6.08 -27.97
C ILE A 211 -3.11 -6.85 -27.84
N LEU A 212 -3.72 -6.86 -26.65
CA LEU A 212 -4.94 -7.61 -26.37
C LEU A 212 -6.20 -6.91 -26.85
N TRP A 213 -6.20 -5.58 -26.92
CA TRP A 213 -7.37 -4.78 -27.26
C TRP A 213 -8.13 -5.22 -28.53
N PRO A 214 -7.48 -5.44 -29.69
CA PRO A 214 -8.20 -5.89 -30.89
C PRO A 214 -8.68 -7.34 -30.78
N LYS A 215 -8.01 -8.19 -29.98
CA LYS A 215 -8.26 -9.63 -29.93
C LYS A 215 -9.49 -10.03 -29.13
N VAL A 216 -9.92 -9.18 -28.20
CA VAL A 216 -10.99 -9.49 -27.23
C VAL A 216 -12.40 -9.06 -27.66
N LYS A 217 -12.52 -8.37 -28.80
CA LYS A 217 -13.81 -7.81 -29.25
C LYS A 217 -14.79 -8.93 -29.63
N GLY A 218 -15.97 -8.92 -29.01
CA GLY A 218 -17.09 -9.79 -29.40
C GLY A 218 -17.05 -11.23 -28.89
N ILE A 219 -16.13 -11.58 -27.98
CA ILE A 219 -16.10 -12.91 -27.35
C ILE A 219 -17.11 -12.94 -26.20
N LEU A 220 -18.34 -13.37 -26.45
CA LEU A 220 -19.34 -13.57 -25.39
C LEU A 220 -19.14 -14.95 -24.72
N GLU A 221 -19.47 -15.06 -23.44
CA GLU A 221 -19.47 -16.34 -22.75
C GLU A 221 -20.65 -17.18 -23.26
N VAL A 222 -20.39 -18.45 -23.56
CA VAL A 222 -21.46 -19.40 -23.92
C VAL A 222 -22.34 -19.55 -22.68
N SER A 223 -23.62 -19.15 -22.77
CA SER A 223 -24.57 -19.31 -21.66
C SER A 223 -24.59 -20.77 -21.18
N PRO A 224 -24.26 -21.05 -19.91
CA PRO A 224 -24.37 -22.38 -19.35
C PRO A 224 -25.85 -22.72 -19.19
N GLY A 225 -26.46 -23.26 -20.24
CA GLY A 225 -27.89 -23.55 -20.27
C GLY A 225 -28.51 -23.79 -21.65
N ALA A 226 -27.79 -23.55 -22.76
CA ALA A 226 -28.25 -23.97 -24.08
C ALA A 226 -28.09 -25.49 -24.25
N VAL A 227 -28.93 -26.26 -23.56
CA VAL A 227 -29.19 -27.66 -23.94
C VAL A 227 -29.76 -27.59 -25.36
N PRO A 228 -29.14 -28.26 -26.36
CA PRO A 228 -29.73 -28.32 -27.69
C PRO A 228 -31.11 -28.94 -27.54
N ALA A 229 -32.15 -28.25 -28.01
CA ALA A 229 -33.49 -28.79 -28.05
C ALA A 229 -33.46 -30.05 -28.94
N THR A 230 -33.33 -31.21 -28.31
CA THR A 230 -33.42 -32.50 -28.98
C THR A 230 -34.82 -32.57 -29.58
N SER A 231 -34.87 -32.64 -30.90
CA SER A 231 -36.05 -32.88 -31.70
C SER A 231 -36.70 -34.21 -31.28
N ALA A 232 -37.72 -34.15 -30.42
CA ALA A 232 -38.65 -35.25 -30.26
C ALA A 232 -39.65 -35.18 -31.43
N SER A 233 -39.45 -36.05 -32.41
CA SER A 233 -40.36 -36.30 -33.52
C SER A 233 -41.75 -36.68 -32.99
N PRO A 234 -42.86 -36.18 -33.57
CA PRO A 234 -44.14 -36.85 -33.42
C PRO A 234 -44.09 -38.15 -34.23
N ASN A 235 -44.83 -39.18 -33.78
CA ASN A 235 -45.05 -40.51 -34.38
C ASN A 235 -44.15 -41.63 -33.84
N CYS A 236 -44.61 -42.27 -32.76
CA CYS A 236 -44.90 -43.72 -32.69
C CYS A 236 -45.75 -43.99 -31.44
#